data_AF-A0A3N5W9C1-F1
#
_entry.id   AF-A0A3N5W9C1-F1
#
_cell.length_a   1.000
_cell.length_b   1.000
_cell.length_c   1.000
_cell.angle_alpha   90.00
_cell.angle_beta   90.00
_cell.angle_gamma   90.00
#
_symmetry.space_group_name_H-M   'P 1'
#
loop_
_entity.id
_entity.type
_entity.pdbx_description
1 polymer ?
#
loop_
_entity_poly.entity_id
_entity_poly.type
_entity_poly.pdbx_seq_one_letter_code
_entity_poly.pdbx_strand_id
1 'polypeptide(L)'
;MIISMPRRCACTFATVPFSPNAKPTAKKFWSRGNGRVLGGLARWLEYLPKDHPDRPRFEAHFKELSKRIAELQPADGFWRASLLDPDSFPMHETSGAGLFTCGLAWGINNGLLDREEFQPVATE
;
A
#
# COMPACT_ATOMS: atom_id res chain seq x y z
N MET A 1 14.85 -2.88 -45.90
CA MET A 1 14.16 -3.59 -44.80
C MET A 1 14.29 -2.73 -43.55
N ILE A 2 13.35 -1.80 -43.36
CA ILE A 2 13.26 -0.88 -42.20
C ILE A 2 11.82 -1.06 -41.69
N ILE A 3 11.66 -1.64 -40.51
CA ILE A 3 10.35 -1.89 -39.92
C ILE A 3 9.88 -0.57 -39.29
N SER A 4 8.91 0.07 -39.95
CA SER A 4 8.21 1.24 -39.44
C SER A 4 7.27 0.82 -38.31
N MET A 5 7.61 1.16 -37.06
CA MET A 5 6.70 1.05 -35.92
C MET A 5 5.73 2.23 -35.92
N PRO A 6 4.40 2.01 -35.89
CA PRO A 6 3.44 3.10 -35.74
C PRO A 6 3.47 3.63 -34.30
N ARG A 7 3.80 4.92 -34.16
CA ARG A 7 3.65 5.70 -32.93
C ARG A 7 2.16 5.81 -32.59
N ARG A 8 1.63 4.92 -31.75
CA ARG A 8 0.32 5.07 -31.08
C ARG A 8 0.25 4.16 -29.84
N CYS A 9 1.13 4.40 -28.86
CA CYS A 9 0.75 4.10 -27.47
C CYS A 9 -0.11 5.27 -27.00
N ALA A 10 -1.41 5.19 -27.26
CA ALA A 10 -2.37 6.03 -26.57
C ALA A 10 -2.36 5.59 -25.10
N CYS A 11 -1.67 6.35 -24.25
CA CYS A 11 -2.01 6.40 -22.83
C CYS A 11 -3.41 7.00 -22.74
N THR A 12 -4.42 6.14 -22.91
CA THR A 12 -5.78 6.48 -22.50
C THR A 12 -5.68 6.65 -20.99
N PHE A 13 -5.66 7.89 -20.52
CA PHE A 13 -6.02 8.19 -19.14
C PHE A 13 -7.39 7.54 -18.96
N ALA A 14 -7.44 6.42 -18.25
CA ALA A 14 -8.69 5.89 -17.76
C ALA A 14 -9.26 6.98 -16.86
N THR A 15 -10.20 7.77 -17.38
CA THR A 15 -11.10 8.57 -16.56
C THR A 15 -11.88 7.56 -15.74
N VAL A 16 -11.40 7.25 -14.54
CA VAL A 16 -12.15 6.45 -13.58
C VAL A 16 -13.47 7.19 -13.36
N PRO A 17 -14.63 6.64 -13.77
CA PRO A 17 -15.89 7.34 -13.60
C PRO A 17 -16.12 7.54 -12.11
N PHE A 18 -16.39 8.79 -11.73
CA PHE A 18 -16.83 9.14 -10.39
C PHE A 18 -18.09 8.33 -10.07
N SER A 19 -18.02 7.45 -9.06
CA SER A 19 -19.16 6.64 -8.62
C SER A 19 -20.28 7.57 -8.12
N PRO A 20 -21.47 7.58 -8.75
CA PRO A 20 -22.56 8.50 -8.42
C PRO A 20 -23.19 8.23 -7.03
N ASN A 21 -22.83 7.13 -6.37
CA ASN A 21 -23.31 6.75 -5.03
C ASN A 21 -22.31 7.04 -3.90
N ALA A 22 -21.26 7.84 -4.16
CA ALA A 22 -20.31 8.21 -3.12
C ALA A 22 -21.00 9.00 -1.99
N LYS A 23 -21.24 8.34 -0.84
CA LYS A 23 -21.73 8.99 0.38
C LYS A 23 -20.79 10.15 0.74
N PRO A 24 -21.27 11.40 0.92
CA PRO A 24 -20.42 12.58 1.14
C PRO A 24 -19.57 12.52 2.42
N THR A 25 -19.77 11.52 3.28
CA THR A 25 -19.16 11.40 4.62
C THR A 25 -18.29 10.15 4.79
N ALA A 26 -18.17 9.29 3.78
CA ALA A 26 -17.30 8.10 3.86
C ALA A 26 -15.83 8.53 3.73
N LYS A 27 -15.02 8.27 4.76
CA LYS A 27 -13.57 8.52 4.73
C LYS A 27 -12.94 7.67 3.62
N LYS A 28 -12.43 8.33 2.57
CA LYS A 28 -11.82 7.66 1.42
C LYS A 28 -10.34 7.38 1.71
N PHE A 29 -10.01 6.15 2.10
CA PHE A 29 -8.63 5.72 2.28
C PHE A 29 -8.13 5.04 1.02
N TRP A 30 -7.28 5.75 0.28
CA TRP A 30 -6.73 5.25 -0.97
C TRP A 30 -5.56 4.29 -0.72
N SER A 31 -5.65 3.07 -1.23
CA SER A 31 -4.65 2.01 -1.02
C SER A 31 -3.24 2.44 -1.46
N ARG A 32 -3.04 2.82 -2.73
CA ARG A 32 -1.74 3.32 -3.22
C ARG A 32 -1.19 4.51 -2.42
N GLY A 33 -2.05 5.39 -1.91
CA GLY A 33 -1.64 6.51 -1.07
C GLY A 33 -1.01 6.03 0.23
N ASN A 34 -1.69 5.11 0.93
CA ASN A 34 -1.19 4.51 2.17
C ASN A 34 0.04 3.63 1.92
N GLY A 35 0.11 2.92 0.78
CA GLY A 35 1.27 2.13 0.41
C GLY A 35 2.54 2.98 0.26
N ARG A 36 2.42 4.18 -0.33
CA ARG A 36 3.55 5.15 -0.40
C ARG A 36 3.98 5.64 0.98
N VAL A 37 3.05 5.82 1.91
CA VAL A 37 3.37 6.22 3.30
C VAL A 37 4.12 5.10 4.01
N LEU A 38 3.63 3.85 3.92
CA LEU A 38 4.27 2.71 4.58
C LEU A 38 5.68 2.45 4.01
N GLY A 39 5.81 2.41 2.68
CA GLY A 39 7.11 2.25 2.02
C GLY A 39 8.05 3.44 2.26
N GLY A 40 7.51 4.66 2.34
CA GLY A 40 8.27 5.86 2.68
C GLY A 40 8.80 5.83 4.12
N LEU A 41 7.98 5.40 5.09
CA LEU A 41 8.40 5.23 6.48
C LEU A 41 9.45 4.15 6.63
N ALA A 42 9.30 3.03 5.94
CA ALA A 42 10.31 1.97 5.88
C ALA A 42 11.66 2.54 5.39
N ARG A 43 11.65 3.26 4.27
CA ARG A 43 12.88 3.85 3.72
C ARG A 43 13.46 4.94 4.63
N TRP A 44 12.62 5.73 5.28
CA TRP A 44 13.07 6.76 6.22
C TRP A 44 13.76 6.15 7.45
N LEU A 45 13.16 5.12 8.04
CA LEU A 45 13.71 4.40 9.19
C LEU A 45 15.04 3.68 8.88
N GLU A 46 15.29 3.35 7.62
CA GLU A 46 16.56 2.77 7.15
C GLU A 46 17.72 3.78 7.22
N TYR A 47 17.44 5.07 6.96
CA TYR A 47 18.45 6.13 6.99
C TYR A 47 18.48 6.93 8.30
N LEU A 48 17.45 6.79 9.14
CA LEU A 48 17.38 7.49 10.42
C LEU A 48 18.40 6.89 11.41
N PRO A 49 19.27 7.71 12.03
CA PRO A 49 20.19 7.23 13.06
C PRO A 49 19.48 6.47 14.17
N LYS A 50 20.07 5.38 14.64
CA LYS A 50 19.44 4.50 15.64
C LYS A 50 19.17 5.19 16.98
N ASP A 51 19.97 6.20 17.30
CA ASP A 51 19.94 7.04 18.49
C ASP A 51 19.12 8.33 18.31
N HIS A 52 18.47 8.52 17.16
CA HIS A 52 17.65 9.70 16.92
C HIS A 52 16.48 9.75 17.91
N PRO A 53 16.25 10.89 18.61
CA PRO A 53 15.25 10.98 19.69
C PRO A 53 13.82 10.66 19.22
N ASP A 54 13.47 11.01 17.98
CA ASP A 54 12.15 10.72 17.42
C ASP A 54 12.00 9.33 16.78
N ARG A 55 13.06 8.50 16.71
CA ARG A 55 12.99 7.17 16.07
C ARG A 55 11.91 6.27 16.68
N PRO A 56 11.74 6.18 18.01
CA PRO A 56 10.69 5.38 18.62
C PRO A 56 9.27 5.80 18.19
N ARG A 57 9.05 7.10 17.96
CA ARG A 57 7.76 7.62 17.49
C ARG A 57 7.45 7.15 16.07
N PHE A 58 8.43 7.16 15.18
CA PHE A 58 8.26 6.69 13.81
C PHE A 58 8.11 5.18 13.74
N GLU A 59 8.85 4.43 14.55
CA GLU A 59 8.67 2.98 14.67
C GLU A 59 7.28 2.62 15.19
N ALA A 60 6.77 3.32 16.21
CA ALA A 60 5.42 3.11 16.71
C ALA A 60 4.37 3.39 15.62
N HIS A 61 4.53 4.49 14.88
CA HIS A 61 3.61 4.83 13.79
C HIS A 61 3.67 3.80 12.63
N PHE A 62 4.85 3.32 12.28
CA PHE A 62 5.03 2.27 11.29
C PHE A 62 4.30 0.98 11.72
N LYS A 63 4.50 0.54 12.98
CA LYS A 63 3.82 -0.65 13.52
C LYS A 63 2.30 -0.51 13.52
N GLU A 64 1.79 0.66 13.91
CA GLU A 64 0.35 0.93 13.90
C GLU A 64 -0.23 0.85 12.49
N LEU A 65 0.42 1.46 11.51
CA LEU A 65 0.01 1.38 10.10
C LEU A 65 0.07 -0.04 9.57
N SER A 66 1.16 -0.78 9.83
CA SER A 66 1.30 -2.18 9.42
C SER A 66 0.16 -3.03 9.96
N LYS A 67 -0.18 -2.90 11.25
CA LYS A 67 -1.29 -3.62 11.86
C LYS A 67 -2.63 -3.31 11.20
N ARG A 68 -2.92 -2.03 10.96
CA ARG A 68 -4.17 -1.63 10.29
C ARG A 68 -4.24 -2.13 8.85
N ILE A 69 -3.12 -2.16 8.13
CA ILE A 69 -3.08 -2.70 6.76
C ILE A 69 -3.32 -4.21 6.76
N ALA A 70 -2.72 -4.95 7.70
CA ALA A 70 -2.96 -6.38 7.88
C ALA A 70 -4.45 -6.68 8.19
N GLU A 71 -5.08 -5.93 9.09
CA GLU A 71 -6.51 -6.07 9.43
C GLU A 71 -7.44 -5.83 8.23
N LEU A 72 -7.00 -5.06 7.23
CA LEU A 72 -7.78 -4.68 6.05
C LEU A 72 -7.51 -5.56 4.83
N GLN A 73 -6.65 -6.58 4.94
CA GLN A 73 -6.40 -7.50 3.84
C GLN A 73 -7.60 -8.46 3.67
N PRO A 74 -8.25 -8.50 2.50
CA PRO A 74 -9.30 -9.48 2.24
C PRO A 74 -8.71 -10.89 2.07
N ALA A 75 -9.56 -11.92 2.11
CA ALA A 75 -9.15 -13.32 1.98
C ALA A 75 -8.48 -13.68 0.63
N ASP A 76 -8.53 -12.79 -0.36
CA ASP A 76 -7.86 -12.96 -1.65
C ASP A 76 -6.44 -12.37 -1.70
N GLY A 77 -5.95 -11.80 -0.60
CA GLY A 77 -4.61 -11.24 -0.47
C GLY A 77 -4.45 -9.82 -1.05
N PHE A 78 -5.43 -9.28 -1.77
CA PHE A 78 -5.31 -8.01 -2.49
C PHE A 78 -6.07 -6.85 -1.83
N TRP A 79 -5.34 -5.81 -1.43
CA TRP A 79 -5.95 -4.54 -1.04
C TRP A 79 -6.63 -3.86 -2.23
N ARG A 80 -7.89 -3.46 -2.03
CA ARG A 80 -8.69 -2.71 -3.02
C ARG A 80 -8.30 -1.24 -3.06
N ALA A 81 -8.66 -0.55 -4.14
CA ALA A 81 -8.33 0.88 -4.31
C ALA A 81 -8.86 1.75 -3.14
N SER A 82 -10.03 1.41 -2.60
CA SER A 82 -10.57 1.96 -1.36
C SER A 82 -10.46 0.93 -0.24
N LEU A 83 -9.66 1.22 0.78
CA LEU A 83 -9.37 0.27 1.87
C LEU A 83 -10.58 0.01 2.77
N LEU A 84 -11.44 1.01 2.98
CA LEU A 84 -12.63 0.90 3.85
C LEU A 84 -13.93 0.66 3.07
N ASP A 85 -13.85 0.57 1.76
CA ASP A 85 -15.02 0.34 0.89
C ASP A 85 -14.59 -0.49 -0.33
N PRO A 86 -14.27 -1.78 -0.12
CA PRO A 86 -13.79 -2.68 -1.17
C PRO A 86 -14.85 -2.92 -2.25
N ASP A 87 -16.14 -2.84 -1.93
CA ASP A 87 -17.25 -3.06 -2.86
C ASP A 87 -17.39 -1.94 -3.90
N SER A 88 -17.02 -0.71 -3.55
CA SER A 88 -17.01 0.40 -4.51
C SER A 88 -16.01 0.21 -5.64
N PHE A 89 -14.89 -0.47 -5.38
CA PHE A 89 -13.83 -0.73 -6.36
C PHE A 89 -13.30 -2.16 -6.20
N PRO A 90 -14.04 -3.17 -6.68
CA PRO A 90 -13.74 -4.58 -6.40
C PRO A 90 -12.56 -5.13 -7.21
N MET A 91 -12.01 -4.35 -8.15
CA MET A 91 -10.86 -4.76 -8.95
C MET A 91 -9.60 -4.84 -8.08
N HIS A 92 -8.75 -5.83 -8.39
CA HIS A 92 -7.46 -5.99 -7.73
C HIS A 92 -6.59 -4.77 -8.02
N GLU A 93 -6.02 -4.19 -6.97
CA GLU A 93 -5.17 -3.01 -7.07
C GLU A 93 -3.73 -3.41 -6.74
N THR A 94 -2.98 -3.81 -7.77
CA THR A 94 -1.65 -4.39 -7.62
C THR A 94 -0.61 -3.39 -7.11
N SER A 95 -0.77 -2.10 -7.39
CA SER A 95 0.28 -1.12 -7.06
C SER A 95 0.31 -0.77 -5.57
N GLY A 96 -0.85 -0.65 -4.92
CA GLY A 96 -0.94 -0.53 -3.46
C GLY A 96 -0.55 -1.82 -2.76
N ALA A 97 -1.04 -2.96 -3.25
CA ALA A 97 -0.68 -4.27 -2.70
C ALA A 97 0.84 -4.50 -2.69
N GLY A 98 1.53 -4.27 -3.81
CA GLY A 98 2.99 -4.41 -3.87
C GLY A 98 3.74 -3.47 -2.92
N LEU A 99 3.25 -2.25 -2.71
CA LEU A 99 3.85 -1.32 -1.74
C LEU A 99 3.65 -1.78 -0.29
N PHE A 100 2.47 -2.34 0.03
CA PHE A 100 2.21 -2.90 1.35
C PHE A 100 3.08 -4.12 1.61
N THR A 101 3.11 -5.08 0.68
CA THR A 101 3.95 -6.28 0.78
C THR A 101 5.42 -5.92 0.99
N CYS A 102 5.97 -4.99 0.20
CA CYS A 102 7.35 -4.53 0.36
C CYS A 102 7.60 -3.88 1.73
N GLY A 103 6.67 -3.03 2.20
CA GLY A 103 6.77 -2.38 3.50
C GLY A 103 6.72 -3.37 4.66
N LEU A 104 5.77 -4.31 4.63
CA LEU A 104 5.64 -5.35 5.65
C LEU A 104 6.86 -6.28 5.66
N ALA A 105 7.33 -6.74 4.51
CA ALA A 105 8.53 -7.55 4.40
C ALA A 105 9.77 -6.84 4.96
N TRP A 106 9.93 -5.54 4.68
CA TRP A 106 11.00 -4.73 5.27
C TRP A 106 10.88 -4.65 6.80
N GLY A 107 9.66 -4.45 7.32
CA GLY A 107 9.40 -4.39 8.76
C GLY A 107 9.75 -5.70 9.50
N ILE A 108 9.44 -6.84 8.90
CA ILE A 108 9.81 -8.17 9.40
C ILE A 108 11.33 -8.34 9.40
N ASN A 109 11.99 -7.99 8.29
CA ASN A 109 13.44 -8.14 8.14
C ASN A 109 14.25 -7.24 9.08
N ASN A 110 13.71 -6.11 9.51
CA ASN A 110 14.34 -5.19 10.44
C ASN A 110 13.94 -5.43 11.92
N GLY A 111 13.16 -6.48 12.20
CA GLY A 111 12.74 -6.83 13.56
C GLY A 111 11.74 -5.83 14.18
N LEU A 112 11.06 -5.02 13.36
CA LEU A 112 10.04 -4.09 13.81
C LEU A 112 8.66 -4.72 13.89
N LEU A 113 8.40 -5.71 13.03
CA LEU A 113 7.16 -6.48 12.98
C LEU A 113 7.42 -7.91 13.40
N ASP A 114 6.45 -8.51 14.09
CA ASP A 114 6.50 -9.92 14.42
C ASP A 114 6.40 -10.77 13.15
N ARG A 115 7.26 -11.79 13.05
CA ARG A 115 7.32 -12.62 11.85
C ARG A 115 6.07 -13.50 11.74
N GLU A 116 5.61 -14.10 12.82
CA GLU A 116 4.49 -15.04 12.79
C GLU A 116 3.18 -14.31 12.46
N GLU A 117 3.01 -13.09 12.95
CA GLU A 117 1.83 -12.25 12.68
C GLU A 117 1.82 -11.72 11.24
N PHE A 118 2.94 -11.21 10.73
CA PHE A 118 2.96 -10.45 9.47
C PHE A 118 3.45 -11.23 8.25
N GLN A 119 4.13 -12.36 8.43
CA GLN A 119 4.57 -13.19 7.31
C GLN A 119 3.43 -13.67 6.42
N PRO A 120 2.30 -14.23 6.91
CA PRO A 120 1.20 -14.61 6.03
C PRO A 120 0.72 -13.40 5.21
N VAL A 121 0.43 -12.28 5.87
CA VAL A 121 -0.05 -11.05 5.22
C VAL A 121 0.86 -10.58 4.07
N ALA A 122 2.17 -10.77 4.20
CA ALA A 122 3.15 -10.38 3.19
C ALA A 122 3.38 -11.40 2.07
N THR A 123 2.90 -12.64 2.19
CA THR A 123 3.19 -13.74 1.24
C THR A 123 1.98 -14.38 0.58
N GLU A 124 0.76 -14.05 0.99
CA GLU A 124 -0.50 -14.53 0.38
C GLU A 124 -0.73 -13.98 -1.03
#